data_AF-A0A3A8ZX50-F1
#
_entry.id   AF-A0A3A8ZX50-F1
#
_cell.length_a   1.000
_cell.length_b   1.000
_cell.length_c   1.000
_cell.angle_alpha   90.00
_cell.angle_beta   90.00
_cell.angle_gamma   90.00
#
_symmetry.space_group_name_H-M   'P 1'
#
loop_
_entity.id
_entity.type
_entity.pdbx_description
1 polymer ?
#
loop_
_entity_poly.entity_id
_entity_poly.type
_entity_poly.pdbx_seq_one_letter_code
_entity_poly.pdbx_strand_id
1 'polypeptide(L)'
;MSKKDKLIDRLLKKPKDFTFDEMESLLSYFGYELKQGGTGSGVKFIKDGSNEAINFHKPHPSGILKRYVLDQVIEKLRKDGSL
;
A
#
# COMPACT_ATOMS: atom_id res chain seq x y z
N MET A 1 7.40 6.41 18.54
CA MET A 1 6.89 6.17 17.17
C MET A 1 5.52 5.54 17.26
N SER A 2 4.55 6.16 16.59
CA SER A 2 3.20 5.62 16.40
C SER A 2 3.24 4.32 15.57
N LYS A 3 2.12 3.58 15.51
CA LYS A 3 2.00 2.42 14.61
C LYS A 3 2.22 2.82 13.14
N LYS A 4 1.70 3.99 12.75
CA LYS A 4 1.90 4.57 11.42
C LYS A 4 3.38 4.79 11.12
N ASP A 5 4.12 5.46 12.02
CA ASP A 5 5.55 5.78 11.82
C ASP A 5 6.39 4.51 11.64
N LYS A 6 6.09 3.47 12.42
CA LYS A 6 6.78 2.17 12.31
C LYS A 6 6.54 1.51 10.96
N LEU A 7 5.32 1.55 10.44
CA LEU A 7 5.00 1.02 9.12
C LEU A 7 5.65 1.82 7.99
N ILE A 8 5.71 3.16 8.12
CA ILE A 8 6.42 4.03 7.16
C ILE A 8 7.91 3.67 7.12
N ASP A 9 8.58 3.62 8.27
CA ASP A 9 10.00 3.25 8.35
C ASP A 9 10.25 1.85 7.77
N ARG A 10 9.37 0.89 8.06
CA ARG A 10 9.45 -0.45 7.50
C ARG A 10 9.26 -0.44 5.98
N LEU A 11 8.27 0.27 5.44
CA LEU A 11 8.06 0.40 4.00
C LEU A 11 9.30 1.01 3.31
N LEU A 12 9.88 2.06 3.88
CA LEU A 12 11.06 2.75 3.31
C LEU A 12 12.34 1.91 3.35
N LYS A 13 12.48 1.00 4.32
CA LYS A 13 13.52 -0.05 4.33
C LYS A 13 13.30 -1.12 3.25
N LYS A 14 12.08 -1.20 2.72
CA LYS A 14 11.65 -2.07 1.62
C LYS A 14 11.99 -3.55 1.85
N PRO A 15 11.61 -4.15 2.99
CA PRO A 15 12.02 -5.50 3.34
C PRO A 15 11.43 -6.54 2.38
N LYS A 16 12.02 -7.73 2.36
CA LYS A 16 11.57 -8.84 1.50
C LYS A 16 10.30 -9.52 2.00
N ASP A 17 9.83 -9.17 3.19
CA ASP A 17 8.69 -9.78 3.90
C ASP A 17 7.58 -8.75 4.21
N PHE A 18 7.50 -7.66 3.46
CA PHE A 18 6.40 -6.69 3.61
C PHE A 18 5.09 -7.29 3.12
N THR A 19 4.08 -7.36 3.99
CA THR A 19 2.83 -8.06 3.71
C THR A 19 1.77 -7.15 3.11
N PHE A 20 0.76 -7.76 2.50
CA PHE A 20 -0.44 -7.08 2.04
C PHE A 20 -1.17 -6.37 3.20
N ASP A 21 -1.32 -7.05 4.33
CA ASP A 21 -2.08 -6.52 5.48
C ASP A 21 -1.38 -5.29 6.10
N GLU A 22 -0.04 -5.27 6.10
CA GLU A 22 0.73 -4.08 6.48
C GLU A 22 0.56 -2.94 5.49
N MET A 23 0.49 -3.24 4.20
CA MET A 23 0.23 -2.24 3.17
C MET A 23 -1.17 -1.64 3.31
N GLU A 24 -2.18 -2.49 3.49
CA GLU A 24 -3.57 -2.06 3.72
C GLU A 24 -3.68 -1.21 4.99
N SER A 25 -3.09 -1.67 6.10
CA SER A 25 -3.04 -0.91 7.35
C SER A 25 -2.37 0.45 7.16
N LEU A 26 -1.23 0.50 6.46
CA LEU A 26 -0.51 1.74 6.20
C LEU A 26 -1.32 2.71 5.32
N LEU A 27 -1.90 2.20 4.23
CA LEU A 27 -2.70 3.00 3.31
C LEU A 27 -3.96 3.58 3.99
N SER A 28 -4.59 2.84 4.90
CA SER A 28 -5.71 3.36 5.70
C SER A 28 -5.33 4.59 6.55
N TYR A 29 -4.10 4.66 7.08
CA TYR A 29 -3.61 5.84 7.80
C TYR A 29 -3.41 7.08 6.92
N PHE A 30 -3.45 6.91 5.60
CA PHE A 30 -3.41 7.98 4.61
C PHE A 30 -4.79 8.25 3.98
N GLY A 31 -5.86 7.61 4.49
CA GLY A 31 -7.23 7.80 4.00
C GLY A 31 -7.55 7.00 2.73
N TYR A 32 -6.72 6.02 2.37
CA TYR A 32 -7.03 5.08 1.30
C TYR A 32 -7.88 3.93 1.80
N GLU A 33 -8.92 3.61 1.05
CA GLU A 33 -9.78 2.46 1.31
C GLU A 33 -9.63 1.41 0.20
N LEU A 34 -9.60 0.13 0.60
CA LEU A 34 -9.58 -0.98 -0.34
C LEU A 34 -10.92 -1.09 -1.06
N LYS A 35 -10.89 -0.89 -2.38
CA LYS A 35 -11.98 -1.22 -3.31
C LYS A 35 -11.58 -2.48 -4.07
N GLN A 36 -12.20 -3.61 -3.75
CA GLN A 36 -12.05 -4.80 -4.59
C GLN A 36 -12.61 -4.52 -5.99
N GLY A 37 -11.72 -4.44 -6.97
CA GLY A 37 -12.07 -4.20 -8.36
C GLY A 37 -12.12 -5.51 -9.14
N GLY A 38 -13.30 -6.13 -9.20
CA GLY A 38 -13.61 -7.20 -10.15
C GLY A 38 -12.88 -8.54 -9.96
N THR A 39 -13.29 -9.52 -10.76
CA THR A 39 -12.87 -10.93 -10.76
C THR A 39 -11.35 -11.07 -10.96
N GLY A 40 -10.60 -11.38 -9.89
CA GLY A 40 -9.15 -11.66 -9.97
C GLY A 40 -8.34 -11.20 -8.75
N SER A 41 -7.01 -11.24 -8.86
CA SER A 41 -6.07 -10.84 -7.79
C SER A 41 -5.78 -9.33 -7.73
N GLY A 42 -6.42 -8.53 -8.59
CA GLY A 42 -6.20 -7.08 -8.65
C GLY A 42 -6.84 -6.38 -7.47
N VAL A 43 -6.10 -5.49 -6.81
CA VAL A 43 -6.62 -4.61 -5.75
C VAL A 43 -6.46 -3.16 -6.15
N LYS A 44 -7.43 -2.33 -5.76
CA LYS A 44 -7.40 -0.89 -5.94
C LYS A 44 -7.70 -0.21 -4.60
N PHE A 45 -6.82 0.67 -4.19
CA PHE A 45 -6.99 1.56 -3.05
C PHE A 45 -7.38 2.94 -3.58
N ILE A 46 -8.42 3.55 -3.02
CA ILE A 46 -8.90 4.88 -3.41
C ILE A 46 -8.87 5.77 -2.18
N LYS A 47 -8.27 6.97 -2.30
CA LYS A 47 -8.23 7.94 -1.22
C LYS A 47 -9.48 8.81 -1.24
N ASP A 48 -10.25 8.76 -0.15
CA ASP A 48 -11.53 9.47 -0.08
C ASP A 48 -11.34 10.99 -0.30
N GLY A 49 -12.30 11.60 -0.99
CA GLY A 49 -12.25 13.01 -1.37
C GLY A 49 -11.16 13.40 -2.38
N SER A 50 -10.48 12.44 -3.03
CA SER A 50 -9.45 12.70 -4.04
C SER A 50 -9.58 11.79 -5.27
N ASN A 51 -8.93 12.17 -6.37
CA ASN A 51 -8.77 11.30 -7.56
C ASN A 51 -7.54 10.37 -7.45
N GLU A 52 -6.92 10.28 -6.28
CA GLU A 52 -5.74 9.46 -6.07
C GLU A 52 -6.10 7.99 -5.86
N ALA A 53 -5.42 7.11 -6.59
CA ALA A 53 -5.59 5.67 -6.47
C ALA A 53 -4.23 4.96 -6.53
N ILE A 54 -4.15 3.84 -5.82
CA ILE A 54 -3.02 2.91 -5.82
C ILE A 54 -3.56 1.53 -6.21
N ASN A 55 -3.00 0.90 -7.23
CA ASN A 55 -3.43 -0.43 -7.66
C ASN A 55 -2.23 -1.35 -7.89
N PHE A 56 -2.37 -2.59 -7.44
CA PHE A 56 -1.38 -3.65 -7.60
C PHE A 56 -2.04 -5.02 -7.47
N HIS A 57 -1.26 -6.09 -7.67
CA HIS A 57 -1.76 -7.44 -7.54
C HIS A 57 -1.57 -7.92 -6.10
N LYS A 58 -2.64 -8.42 -5.48
CA LYS A 58 -2.57 -9.12 -4.20
C LYS A 58 -1.76 -10.41 -4.39
N PRO A 59 -0.68 -10.60 -3.60
CA PRO A 59 0.15 -11.79 -3.69
C PRO A 59 -0.59 -13.00 -3.09
N HIS A 60 -0.51 -14.13 -3.77
CA HIS A 60 -1.03 -15.42 -3.29
C HIS A 60 0.04 -16.51 -3.49
N PRO A 61 0.24 -17.46 -2.56
CA PRO A 61 -0.44 -17.58 -1.25
C PRO A 61 0.28 -16.88 -0.08
N SER A 62 1.53 -16.42 -0.25
CA SER A 62 2.38 -15.95 0.86
C SER A 62 1.95 -14.64 1.51
N GLY A 63 1.12 -13.82 0.84
CA GLY A 63 0.75 -12.49 1.32
C GLY A 63 1.87 -11.45 1.24
N ILE A 64 3.09 -11.83 0.83
CA ILE A 64 4.26 -10.95 0.73
C ILE A 64 4.24 -10.17 -0.58
N LEU A 65 4.32 -8.84 -0.48
CA LEU A 65 4.38 -7.95 -1.62
C LEU A 65 5.76 -7.97 -2.28
N LYS A 66 5.76 -8.03 -3.60
CA LYS A 66 6.98 -7.93 -4.40
C LYS A 66 7.56 -6.53 -4.24
N ARG A 67 8.89 -6.44 -4.25
CA ARG A 67 9.65 -5.19 -4.07
C ARG A 67 9.15 -4.03 -4.95
N TYR A 68 8.82 -4.30 -6.21
CA TYR A 68 8.31 -3.27 -7.12
C TYR A 68 7.00 -2.63 -6.63
N VAL A 69 6.16 -3.37 -5.90
CA VAL A 69 4.92 -2.83 -5.34
C VAL A 69 5.23 -1.82 -4.26
N LEU A 70 6.23 -2.08 -3.42
CA LEU A 70 6.68 -1.14 -2.40
C LEU A 70 7.24 0.11 -3.06
N ASP A 71 8.07 -0.05 -4.09
CA ASP A 71 8.63 1.08 -4.85
C ASP A 71 7.52 1.94 -5.46
N GLN A 72 6.54 1.31 -6.13
CA GLN A 72 5.38 1.98 -6.73
C GLN A 72 4.55 2.76 -5.69
N VAL A 73 4.30 2.16 -4.52
CA VAL A 73 3.52 2.80 -3.45
C VAL A 73 4.29 3.99 -2.86
N ILE A 74 5.60 3.84 -2.62
CA ILE A 74 6.43 4.94 -2.10
C ILE A 74 6.42 6.13 -3.07
N GLU A 75 6.59 5.88 -4.37
CA GLU A 75 6.53 6.95 -5.38
C GLU A 75 5.18 7.67 -5.39
N LYS A 76 4.08 6.91 -5.29
CA LYS A 76 2.73 7.49 -5.28
C LYS A 76 2.47 8.34 -4.03
N LEU A 77 2.87 7.86 -2.86
CA LEU A 77 2.72 8.57 -1.59
C LEU A 77 3.63 9.81 -1.49
N ARG A 78 4.80 9.82 -2.13
CA ARG A 78 5.63 11.02 -2.24
C ARG A 78 5.01 12.06 -3.17
N LYS A 79 4.43 11.58 -4.28
CA LYS A 79 3.78 12.46 -5.27
C LYS A 79 2.53 13.14 -4.72
N ASP A 80 1.78 12.47 -3.84
CA ASP A 80 0.57 13.04 -3.24
C ASP A 80 0.82 13.82 -1.92
N GLY A 81 2.09 13.89 -1.47
CA GLY A 81 2.51 14.60 -0.26
C GLY A 81 2.21 13.87 1.06
N SER A 82 1.81 12.60 1.01
CA SER A 82 1.57 11.77 2.21
C SER A 82 2.86 11.26 2.85
N LEU A 83 3.95 11.12 2.07
CA LEU A 83 5.32 10.83 2.50
C LEU A 83 6.26 11.98 2.15
#